data_AF-A0A9N7R471-F1
#
_entry.id   AF-A0A9N7R471-F1
#
_cell.length_a   1.000
_cell.length_b   1.000
_cell.length_c   1.000
_cell.angle_alpha   90.00
_cell.angle_beta   90.00
_cell.angle_gamma   90.00
#
_symmetry.space_group_name_H-M   'P 1'
#
loop_
_entity.id
_entity.type
_entity.pdbx_description
1 polymer ?
#
loop_
_entity_poly.entity_id
_entity_poly.type
_entity_poly.pdbx_seq_one_letter_code
_entity_poly.pdbx_strand_id
1 'polypeptide(L)'
;MSMVDQEADDLKMALKLSMQDRESPELKKGESREGFVGAEGVAPPVEEELTEVESRRRQRELMAAAAEKRMAEVKSVWSSKNAENQGLEGVVEGAENSGKSEVELSMAEAEKLFQIIFGDRVCENVLGQWSNQGIRFSDDPETSMGLVQHEGGPCGVLAAIQGFVLKDLLYSLEESKNPVPNDLSNMATTKLSKNDSIGADIFSSLSEEKKSRALVRSMSDVLFLCGSNEAAAVACLNIPLSEFSEAANGPSDEVISKALEGVSVETGSDLQNILRVYTCTSRSSLIQKLEELLPVFRSRMGALLFLISALLSRGLDAVREDMDDPTQPLVTAPFGHASQEIVNLLLSGKAVANVFDGSIDLGGGMFVKGISTPVEVGFLTLLESLNYCKVGQNLKCPNRPIWVVGSESHYTVLFAPDSRVQDENELEQRESEIRRAFDSQDQSGGGGFVSSEGFRHIISGRGIRFPPEKVESLCSSDFVVWSDFWQALLELDRSLGGMKDDSAGSTGEKVFDLYHFNGIAKSVVGGGGNEAGPFQRPTLVKVRVSVPPRWAPEELVVAGPRGPDVDDLNVIDNSIRLAKGPTAAPEPVAQHGPLVDCIRTRWPRAVCSWEGDAPSIV
;
A
#
# COMPACT_ATOMS: atom_id res chain seq x y z
N MET A 1 -37.21 9.79 34.48
CA MET A 1 -36.25 9.36 33.45
C MET A 1 -34.92 9.97 33.80
N SER A 2 -33.88 9.15 33.88
CA SER A 2 -32.53 9.60 34.22
C SER A 2 -31.92 10.36 33.03
N MET A 3 -30.91 11.22 33.24
CA MET A 3 -30.20 11.90 32.15
C MET A 3 -29.68 10.92 31.08
N VAL A 4 -29.37 9.69 31.48
CA VAL A 4 -28.91 8.60 30.60
C VAL A 4 -30.02 8.10 29.67
N ASP A 5 -31.27 8.09 30.14
CA ASP A 5 -32.43 7.72 29.30
C ASP A 5 -32.75 8.83 28.29
N GLN A 6 -32.51 10.08 28.66
CA GLN A 6 -32.72 11.24 27.79
C GLN A 6 -31.68 11.30 26.67
N GLU A 7 -30.40 11.03 26.98
CA GLU A 7 -29.34 10.95 25.98
C GLU A 7 -29.54 9.78 25.01
N ALA A 8 -30.05 8.63 25.50
CA ALA A 8 -30.37 7.50 24.65
C ALA A 8 -31.54 7.79 23.69
N ASP A 9 -32.56 8.51 24.15
CA ASP A 9 -33.69 8.92 23.32
C ASP A 9 -33.30 10.02 22.31
N ASP A 10 -32.44 10.96 22.70
CA ASP A 10 -31.90 12.01 21.82
C ASP A 10 -30.99 11.42 20.73
N LEU A 11 -30.15 10.43 21.08
CA LEU A 11 -29.31 9.70 20.11
C LEU A 11 -30.17 8.90 19.12
N LYS A 12 -31.26 8.31 19.59
CA LYS A 12 -32.22 7.56 18.76
C LYS A 12 -33.03 8.48 17.86
N MET A 13 -33.33 9.70 18.33
CA MET A 13 -34.00 10.74 17.53
C MET A 13 -33.05 11.32 16.48
N ALA A 14 -31.77 11.53 16.80
CA ALA A 14 -30.74 11.98 15.87
C ALA A 14 -30.46 10.94 14.76
N LEU A 15 -30.40 9.66 15.10
CA LEU A 15 -30.31 8.56 14.13
C LEU A 15 -31.53 8.51 13.20
N LYS A 16 -32.73 8.75 13.74
CA LYS A 16 -33.96 8.76 12.94
C LYS A 16 -34.06 9.97 11.99
N LEU A 17 -33.50 11.12 12.39
CA LEU A 17 -33.39 12.31 11.55
C LEU A 17 -32.29 12.19 10.49
N SER A 18 -31.23 11.41 10.76
CA SER A 18 -30.17 11.09 9.79
C SER A 18 -30.60 10.06 8.73
N MET A 19 -31.63 9.26 9.00
CA MET A 19 -32.14 8.21 8.11
C MET A 19 -33.38 8.63 7.29
N GLN A 20 -33.82 9.89 7.38
CA GLN A 20 -34.83 10.41 6.47
C GLN A 20 -34.16 10.84 5.17
N ASP A 21 -34.24 9.96 4.17
CA ASP A 21 -33.94 10.24 2.78
C ASP A 21 -34.55 11.60 2.38
N ARG A 22 -33.69 12.54 1.99
CA ARG A 22 -34.13 13.69 1.20
C ARG A 22 -34.55 13.14 -0.17
N GLU A 23 -35.85 12.86 -0.30
CA GLU A 23 -36.51 12.58 -1.58
C GLU A 23 -36.03 13.59 -2.64
N SER A 24 -35.30 13.08 -3.64
CA SER A 24 -34.97 13.84 -4.84
C SER A 24 -36.19 13.82 -5.77
N PRO A 25 -36.54 14.94 -6.41
CA PRO A 25 -37.86 15.16 -7.00
C PRO A 25 -38.14 14.26 -8.20
N GLU A 26 -39.37 13.73 -8.23
CA GLU A 26 -39.94 12.88 -9.28
C GLU A 26 -39.70 13.44 -10.69
N LEU A 27 -39.02 12.66 -11.53
CA LEU A 27 -38.97 12.87 -12.98
C LEU A 27 -40.32 12.49 -13.59
N LYS A 28 -41.06 13.52 -14.05
CA LYS A 28 -42.33 13.38 -14.75
C LYS A 28 -42.15 12.55 -16.04
N LYS A 29 -42.95 11.48 -16.14
CA LYS A 29 -43.28 10.80 -17.40
C LYS A 29 -43.73 11.81 -18.45
N GLY A 30 -43.06 11.84 -19.60
CA GLY A 30 -43.49 12.54 -20.81
C GLY A 30 -43.41 11.59 -22.00
N GLU A 31 -44.55 11.37 -22.65
CA GLU A 31 -44.74 10.50 -23.80
C GLU A 31 -44.07 11.02 -25.09
N SER A 32 -43.58 10.05 -25.89
CA SER A 32 -43.48 9.99 -27.36
C SER A 32 -43.22 11.26 -28.19
N ARG A 33 -42.13 11.23 -28.99
CA ARG A 33 -42.19 11.58 -30.42
C ARG A 33 -41.01 11.05 -31.23
N GLU A 34 -41.36 10.57 -32.42
CA GLU A 34 -40.55 9.87 -33.41
C GLU A 34 -39.47 10.74 -34.10
N GLY A 35 -38.37 10.08 -34.48
CA GLY A 35 -37.75 10.22 -35.80
C GLY A 35 -36.51 11.12 -35.94
N PHE A 36 -35.32 10.54 -36.05
CA PHE A 36 -34.48 10.63 -37.25
C PHE A 36 -33.26 9.69 -37.20
N VAL A 37 -32.80 9.29 -38.38
CA VAL A 37 -31.85 8.22 -38.70
C VAL A 37 -30.40 8.73 -38.74
N GLY A 38 -29.44 7.92 -38.26
CA GLY A 38 -28.12 7.81 -38.91
C GLY A 38 -26.86 7.78 -38.03
N ALA A 39 -26.10 6.69 -38.20
CA ALA A 39 -24.64 6.52 -38.05
C ALA A 39 -24.08 5.88 -36.76
N GLU A 40 -23.16 4.94 -37.02
CA GLU A 40 -22.60 3.88 -36.17
C GLU A 40 -21.54 4.36 -35.18
N GLY A 41 -21.49 3.67 -34.04
CA GLY A 41 -20.46 3.78 -33.00
C GLY A 41 -20.96 3.08 -31.73
N VAL A 42 -20.76 1.76 -31.62
CA VAL A 42 -21.23 0.98 -30.47
C VAL A 42 -20.38 1.32 -29.25
N ALA A 43 -20.93 2.16 -28.37
CA ALA A 43 -20.52 2.26 -26.97
C ALA A 43 -21.06 1.03 -26.21
N PRO A 44 -20.36 0.52 -25.18
CA PRO A 44 -20.89 -0.54 -24.34
C PRO A 44 -22.20 -0.08 -23.66
N PRO A 45 -23.13 -1.00 -23.35
CA PRO A 45 -24.46 -0.64 -22.88
C PRO A 45 -24.37 0.02 -21.48
N VAL A 46 -25.05 1.15 -21.33
CA VAL A 46 -25.17 1.95 -20.10
C VAL A 46 -25.66 1.13 -18.88
N GLU A 47 -26.25 -0.05 -19.11
CA GLU A 47 -26.64 -1.00 -18.05
C GLU A 47 -25.44 -1.74 -17.42
N GLU A 48 -24.35 -2.01 -18.15
CA GLU A 48 -23.14 -2.64 -17.59
C GLU A 48 -22.38 -1.69 -16.66
N GLU A 49 -22.32 -0.40 -17.01
CA GLU A 49 -21.62 0.61 -16.22
C GLU A 49 -22.36 0.91 -14.89
N LEU A 50 -23.70 0.91 -14.92
CA LEU A 50 -24.53 1.06 -13.70
C LEU A 50 -24.41 -0.15 -12.77
N THR A 51 -24.38 -1.37 -13.31
CA THR A 51 -24.22 -2.59 -12.50
C THR A 51 -22.82 -2.73 -11.91
N GLU A 52 -21.80 -2.21 -12.59
CA GLU A 52 -20.42 -2.17 -12.08
C GLU A 52 -20.22 -1.11 -10.98
N VAL A 53 -20.87 0.04 -11.10
CA VAL A 53 -20.87 1.06 -10.04
C VAL A 53 -21.64 0.58 -8.80
N GLU A 54 -22.77 -0.11 -8.99
CA GLU A 54 -23.53 -0.73 -7.91
C GLU A 54 -22.74 -1.88 -7.25
N SER A 55 -22.02 -2.69 -8.01
CA SER A 55 -21.18 -3.78 -7.47
C SER A 55 -20.01 -3.23 -6.65
N ARG A 56 -19.34 -2.17 -7.13
CA ARG A 56 -18.28 -1.46 -6.38
C ARG A 56 -18.82 -0.80 -5.11
N ARG A 57 -19.99 -0.16 -5.17
CA ARG A 57 -20.67 0.38 -3.98
C ARG A 57 -20.98 -0.73 -2.96
N ARG A 58 -21.52 -1.85 -3.42
CA ARG A 58 -21.83 -3.01 -2.58
C ARG A 58 -20.56 -3.63 -1.99
N GLN A 59 -19.45 -3.64 -2.72
CA GLN A 59 -18.13 -4.10 -2.24
C GLN A 59 -17.58 -3.19 -1.14
N ARG A 60 -17.71 -1.85 -1.29
CA ARG A 60 -17.38 -0.88 -0.23
C ARG A 60 -18.24 -1.09 1.01
N GLU A 61 -19.55 -1.24 0.83
CA GLU A 61 -20.50 -1.49 1.91
C GLU A 61 -20.21 -2.82 2.61
N LEU A 62 -19.80 -3.87 1.89
CA LEU A 62 -19.43 -5.16 2.48
C LEU A 62 -18.11 -5.10 3.25
N MET A 63 -17.10 -4.36 2.77
CA MET A 63 -15.86 -4.17 3.53
C MET A 63 -16.08 -3.31 4.78
N ALA A 64 -16.86 -2.24 4.66
CA ALA A 64 -17.27 -1.39 5.79
C ALA A 64 -18.10 -2.21 6.78
N ALA A 65 -19.08 -2.98 6.31
CA ALA A 65 -19.87 -3.86 7.14
C ALA A 65 -19.04 -4.99 7.75
N ALA A 66 -18.01 -5.51 7.08
CA ALA A 66 -17.10 -6.49 7.66
C ALA A 66 -16.22 -5.86 8.75
N ALA A 67 -15.75 -4.63 8.56
CA ALA A 67 -15.03 -3.88 9.59
C ALA A 67 -15.94 -3.54 10.79
N GLU A 68 -17.17 -3.10 10.55
CA GLU A 68 -18.17 -2.82 11.58
C GLU A 68 -18.66 -4.08 12.28
N LYS A 69 -18.85 -5.19 11.55
CA LYS A 69 -19.23 -6.50 12.10
C LYS A 69 -18.11 -7.08 12.96
N ARG A 70 -16.84 -6.92 12.57
CA ARG A 70 -15.70 -7.20 13.45
C ARG A 70 -15.76 -6.36 14.73
N MET A 71 -16.12 -5.08 14.64
CA MET A 71 -16.30 -4.22 15.83
C MET A 71 -17.54 -4.59 16.68
N ALA A 72 -18.60 -5.11 16.06
CA ALA A 72 -19.88 -5.43 16.73
C ALA A 72 -19.95 -6.86 17.29
N GLU A 73 -19.35 -7.85 16.64
CA GLU A 73 -19.25 -9.23 17.15
C GLU A 73 -18.37 -9.28 18.41
N VAL A 74 -17.37 -8.40 18.49
CA VAL A 74 -16.59 -8.12 19.72
C VAL A 74 -17.48 -7.66 20.89
N LYS A 75 -18.49 -6.80 20.65
CA LYS A 75 -19.48 -6.41 21.67
C LYS A 75 -20.40 -7.55 22.11
N SER A 76 -20.68 -8.50 21.23
CA SER A 76 -21.53 -9.66 21.52
C SER A 76 -20.79 -10.71 22.36
N VAL A 77 -19.51 -10.97 22.05
CA VAL A 77 -18.65 -11.91 22.79
C VAL A 77 -18.39 -11.43 24.22
N TRP A 78 -18.35 -10.11 24.46
CA TRP A 78 -18.26 -9.50 25.79
C TRP A 78 -19.37 -9.95 26.76
N SER A 79 -20.56 -10.28 26.25
CA SER A 79 -21.67 -10.74 27.08
C SER A 79 -21.56 -12.21 27.50
N SER A 80 -20.69 -13.00 26.85
CA SER A 80 -20.70 -14.47 26.95
C SER A 80 -19.45 -15.12 27.55
N LYS A 81 -18.36 -14.37 27.83
CA LYS A 81 -17.10 -14.94 28.33
C LYS A 81 -16.68 -14.44 29.73
N ASN A 82 -17.63 -14.43 30.67
CA ASN A 82 -17.35 -14.45 32.11
C ASN A 82 -17.49 -15.88 32.65
N ALA A 83 -16.67 -16.82 32.15
CA ALA A 83 -16.42 -18.09 32.82
C ALA A 83 -15.19 -18.79 32.22
N GLU A 84 -14.20 -19.02 33.09
CA GLU A 84 -13.17 -20.07 33.04
C GLU A 84 -11.92 -19.82 32.18
N ASN A 85 -10.79 -19.57 32.87
CA ASN A 85 -9.44 -19.68 32.36
C ASN A 85 -8.50 -20.23 33.45
N GLN A 86 -7.93 -21.42 33.25
CA GLN A 86 -6.69 -21.98 33.82
C GLN A 86 -6.30 -23.11 32.84
N GLY A 87 -5.13 -23.23 32.20
CA GLY A 87 -3.76 -22.81 32.47
C GLY A 87 -2.90 -24.08 32.38
N LEU A 88 -1.84 -24.14 31.55
CA LEU A 88 -0.71 -25.07 31.69
C LEU A 88 0.40 -24.82 30.64
N GLU A 89 1.59 -24.51 31.14
CA GLU A 89 2.88 -24.48 30.44
C GLU A 89 3.45 -25.89 30.25
N GLY A 90 4.25 -26.09 29.20
CA GLY A 90 5.04 -27.29 28.97
C GLY A 90 6.27 -27.03 28.09
N VAL A 91 7.45 -27.19 28.69
CA VAL A 91 8.81 -27.16 28.11
C VAL A 91 9.09 -28.47 27.35
N VAL A 92 9.99 -28.48 26.32
CA VAL A 92 11.14 -29.42 26.15
C VAL A 92 11.86 -29.23 24.79
N GLU A 93 13.15 -28.88 24.92
CA GLU A 93 14.40 -29.32 24.24
C GLU A 93 14.42 -29.86 22.79
N GLY A 94 15.09 -29.12 21.91
CA GLY A 94 16.43 -29.43 21.38
C GLY A 94 16.71 -30.79 20.72
N ALA A 95 16.82 -30.80 19.39
CA ALA A 95 17.67 -31.73 18.65
C ALA A 95 18.21 -31.07 17.36
N GLU A 96 19.51 -30.77 17.35
CA GLU A 96 20.27 -30.39 16.17
C GLU A 96 20.40 -31.59 15.22
N ASN A 97 20.07 -31.42 13.95
CA ASN A 97 20.64 -32.26 12.90
C ASN A 97 20.83 -31.49 11.60
N SER A 98 22.01 -31.66 11.02
CA SER A 98 22.53 -30.94 9.87
C SER A 98 21.88 -31.34 8.54
N GLY A 99 21.46 -30.35 7.75
CA GLY A 99 21.59 -30.35 6.29
C GLY A 99 20.55 -31.12 5.48
N LYS A 100 19.57 -30.37 4.94
CA LYS A 100 18.57 -30.75 3.92
C LYS A 100 17.53 -31.78 4.39
N SER A 101 16.47 -31.30 5.05
CA SER A 101 15.25 -32.07 5.24
C SER A 101 14.21 -31.60 4.23
N GLU A 102 14.08 -32.35 3.14
CA GLU A 102 12.91 -32.34 2.27
C GLU A 102 11.82 -33.13 2.99
N VAL A 103 10.65 -32.52 3.18
CA VAL A 103 9.55 -33.12 3.95
C VAL A 103 8.24 -33.02 3.16
N GLU A 104 7.46 -34.09 3.20
CA GLU A 104 6.07 -34.08 2.75
C GLU A 104 5.20 -33.45 3.85
N LEU A 105 4.25 -32.60 3.46
CA LEU A 105 3.24 -32.12 4.40
C LEU A 105 2.42 -33.31 4.90
N SER A 106 2.14 -33.35 6.21
CA SER A 106 1.12 -34.27 6.70
C SER A 106 -0.25 -33.87 6.16
N MET A 107 -1.18 -34.83 6.07
CA MET A 107 -2.53 -34.56 5.60
C MET A 107 -3.22 -33.46 6.43
N ALA A 108 -3.05 -33.48 7.75
CA ALA A 108 -3.61 -32.49 8.66
C ALA A 108 -3.02 -31.08 8.41
N GLU A 109 -1.73 -30.97 8.12
CA GLU A 109 -1.10 -29.69 7.77
C GLU A 109 -1.57 -29.19 6.41
N ALA A 110 -1.73 -30.07 5.43
CA ALA A 110 -2.19 -29.71 4.09
C ALA A 110 -3.66 -29.24 4.10
N GLU A 111 -4.53 -29.93 4.85
CA GLU A 111 -5.91 -29.48 5.10
C GLU A 111 -5.95 -28.14 5.83
N LYS A 112 -5.14 -27.97 6.88
CA LYS A 112 -5.04 -26.71 7.62
C LYS A 112 -4.56 -25.56 6.75
N LEU A 113 -3.54 -25.80 5.92
CA LEU A 113 -3.01 -24.83 4.95
C LEU A 113 -4.09 -24.43 3.94
N PHE A 114 -4.78 -25.40 3.35
CA PHE A 114 -5.87 -25.14 2.41
C PHE A 114 -6.97 -24.30 3.06
N GLN A 115 -7.36 -24.64 4.29
CA GLN A 115 -8.38 -23.92 5.06
C GLN A 115 -7.97 -22.48 5.41
N ILE A 116 -6.70 -22.24 5.75
CA ILE A 116 -6.19 -20.89 6.00
C ILE A 116 -6.22 -20.04 4.71
N ILE A 117 -5.83 -20.62 3.57
CA ILE A 117 -5.77 -19.88 2.31
C ILE A 117 -7.18 -19.63 1.77
N PHE A 118 -7.98 -20.67 1.58
CA PHE A 118 -9.21 -20.62 0.78
C PHE A 118 -10.49 -20.78 1.60
N GLY A 119 -10.42 -21.40 2.78
CA GLY A 119 -11.58 -21.72 3.60
C GLY A 119 -12.56 -22.70 2.94
N ASP A 120 -13.77 -22.79 3.49
CA ASP A 120 -14.80 -23.75 3.05
C ASP A 120 -15.63 -23.31 1.83
N ARG A 121 -15.56 -22.02 1.45
CA ARG A 121 -16.51 -21.39 0.50
C ARG A 121 -15.86 -20.84 -0.77
N VAL A 122 -14.64 -21.29 -1.08
CA VAL A 122 -13.95 -20.91 -2.32
C VAL A 122 -14.66 -21.54 -3.54
N CYS A 123 -14.76 -20.80 -4.63
CA CYS A 123 -15.27 -21.33 -5.90
C CYS A 123 -14.12 -21.75 -6.83
N GLU A 124 -14.42 -22.65 -7.77
CA GLU A 124 -13.45 -23.17 -8.74
C GLU A 124 -12.75 -22.06 -9.54
N ASN A 125 -13.46 -20.98 -9.89
CA ASN A 125 -12.87 -19.84 -10.59
C ASN A 125 -11.76 -19.16 -9.77
N VAL A 126 -11.95 -19.00 -8.45
CA VAL A 126 -10.93 -18.40 -7.57
C VAL A 126 -9.72 -19.32 -7.43
N LEU A 127 -9.94 -20.63 -7.28
CA LEU A 127 -8.86 -21.61 -7.29
C LEU A 127 -8.07 -21.57 -8.60
N GLY A 128 -8.77 -21.41 -9.72
CA GLY A 128 -8.19 -21.22 -11.05
C GLY A 128 -7.32 -19.97 -11.13
N GLN A 129 -7.82 -18.82 -10.66
CA GLN A 129 -7.06 -17.56 -10.64
C GLN A 129 -5.74 -17.68 -9.86
N TRP A 130 -5.77 -18.30 -8.69
CA TRP A 130 -4.58 -18.47 -7.85
C TRP A 130 -3.62 -19.55 -8.38
N SER A 131 -4.14 -20.57 -9.05
CA SER A 131 -3.34 -21.68 -9.61
C SER A 131 -2.81 -21.42 -11.02
N ASN A 132 -3.17 -20.28 -11.65
CA ASN A 132 -2.75 -19.91 -13.00
C ASN A 132 -1.88 -18.64 -13.08
N GLN A 133 -1.48 -18.06 -11.95
CA GLN A 133 -0.57 -16.91 -11.92
C GLN A 133 0.88 -17.31 -11.56
N GLY A 134 1.80 -17.02 -12.48
CA GLY A 134 3.24 -17.11 -12.24
C GLY A 134 3.89 -15.80 -11.84
N ILE A 135 5.18 -15.85 -11.48
CA ILE A 135 5.99 -14.67 -11.12
C ILE A 135 6.97 -14.38 -12.28
N ARG A 136 6.45 -13.77 -13.35
CA ARG A 136 7.20 -13.49 -14.59
C ARG A 136 7.36 -11.99 -14.82
N PHE A 137 8.49 -11.61 -15.38
CA PHE A 137 8.72 -10.23 -15.83
C PHE A 137 7.98 -9.95 -17.13
N SER A 138 7.71 -8.69 -17.40
CA SER A 138 7.19 -8.23 -18.69
C SER A 138 8.21 -8.44 -19.81
N ASP A 139 7.73 -8.92 -20.95
CA ASP A 139 8.52 -9.00 -22.19
C ASP A 139 8.59 -7.64 -22.91
N ASP A 140 7.75 -6.68 -22.51
CA ASP A 140 7.76 -5.34 -23.07
C ASP A 140 8.98 -4.54 -22.55
N PRO A 141 9.80 -3.95 -23.43
CA PRO A 141 11.01 -3.21 -23.03
C PRO A 141 10.75 -2.06 -22.04
N GLU A 142 9.62 -1.35 -22.16
CA GLU A 142 9.26 -0.20 -21.31
C GLU A 142 8.88 -0.63 -19.89
N THR A 143 8.39 -1.87 -19.73
CA THR A 143 7.94 -2.42 -18.45
C THR A 143 8.72 -3.65 -18.00
N SER A 144 9.87 -3.91 -18.61
CA SER A 144 10.69 -5.12 -18.43
C SER A 144 11.18 -5.36 -16.98
N MET A 145 11.16 -4.32 -16.16
CA MET A 145 11.45 -4.33 -14.71
C MET A 145 10.30 -4.88 -13.84
N GLY A 146 9.11 -4.99 -14.42
CA GLY A 146 7.86 -5.24 -13.72
C GLY A 146 7.35 -6.67 -13.87
N LEU A 147 6.79 -7.22 -12.79
CA LEU A 147 6.08 -8.49 -12.80
C LEU A 147 4.69 -8.33 -13.42
N VAL A 148 4.32 -9.24 -14.33
CA VAL A 148 3.05 -9.20 -15.06
C VAL A 148 1.98 -10.00 -14.33
N GLN A 149 0.81 -9.39 -14.19
CA GLN A 149 -0.40 -10.03 -13.74
C GLN A 149 -1.33 -10.34 -14.90
N HIS A 150 -1.76 -11.59 -14.97
CA HIS A 150 -2.76 -12.09 -15.92
C HIS A 150 -4.09 -12.40 -15.24
N GLU A 151 -4.05 -12.84 -13.98
CA GLU A 151 -5.23 -13.25 -13.21
C GLU A 151 -5.63 -12.19 -12.17
N GLY A 152 -6.93 -12.03 -11.92
CA GLY A 152 -7.45 -11.27 -10.78
C GLY A 152 -7.34 -12.09 -9.49
N GLY A 153 -6.78 -11.55 -8.40
CA GLY A 153 -6.67 -12.27 -7.12
C GLY A 153 -5.27 -12.20 -6.49
N PRO A 154 -4.27 -12.89 -7.04
CA PRO A 154 -2.90 -12.96 -6.50
C PRO A 154 -2.09 -11.67 -6.64
N CYS A 155 -2.70 -10.55 -7.05
CA CYS A 155 -2.05 -9.26 -7.26
C CYS A 155 -1.34 -8.73 -6.01
N GLY A 156 -1.87 -8.99 -4.81
CA GLY A 156 -1.22 -8.61 -3.54
C GLY A 156 0.14 -9.30 -3.35
N VAL A 157 0.26 -10.56 -3.79
CA VAL A 157 1.53 -11.30 -3.77
C VAL A 157 2.51 -10.70 -4.78
N LEU A 158 2.06 -10.47 -6.02
CA LEU A 158 2.91 -9.91 -7.08
C LEU A 158 3.39 -8.50 -6.74
N ALA A 159 2.51 -7.62 -6.24
CA ALA A 159 2.87 -6.25 -5.89
C ALA A 159 3.88 -6.21 -4.75
N ALA A 160 3.73 -7.06 -3.73
CA ALA A 160 4.70 -7.17 -2.64
C ALA A 160 6.08 -7.63 -3.16
N ILE A 161 6.14 -8.70 -3.95
CA ILE A 161 7.39 -9.17 -4.55
C ILE A 161 8.00 -8.10 -5.45
N GLN A 162 7.18 -7.44 -6.29
CA GLN A 162 7.61 -6.36 -7.17
C GLN A 162 8.29 -5.25 -6.37
N GLY A 163 7.73 -4.84 -5.23
CA GLY A 163 8.36 -3.84 -4.38
C GLY A 163 9.77 -4.23 -3.92
N PHE A 164 9.96 -5.48 -3.51
CA PHE A 164 11.30 -6.00 -3.14
C PHE A 164 12.23 -6.14 -4.35
N VAL A 165 11.71 -6.50 -5.52
CA VAL A 165 12.48 -6.52 -6.78
C VAL A 165 13.00 -5.13 -7.10
N LEU A 166 12.16 -4.09 -6.97
CA LEU A 166 12.58 -2.71 -7.15
C LEU A 166 13.62 -2.29 -6.12
N LYS A 167 13.50 -2.76 -4.88
CA LYS A 167 14.53 -2.53 -3.87
C LYS A 167 15.88 -3.05 -4.35
N ASP A 168 15.96 -4.31 -4.82
CA ASP A 168 17.25 -4.88 -5.26
C ASP A 168 17.78 -4.18 -6.53
N LEU A 169 16.90 -3.88 -7.48
CA LEU A 169 17.29 -3.25 -8.74
C LEU A 169 17.76 -1.80 -8.57
N LEU A 170 17.14 -1.02 -7.67
CA LEU A 170 17.43 0.40 -7.49
C LEU A 170 18.51 0.67 -6.43
N TYR A 171 18.55 -0.12 -5.34
CA TYR A 171 19.32 0.24 -4.14
C TYR A 171 20.47 -0.70 -3.78
N SER A 172 20.51 -1.93 -4.30
CA SER A 172 21.62 -2.85 -3.97
C SER A 172 22.98 -2.44 -4.53
N LEU A 173 23.01 -1.51 -5.50
CA LEU A 173 24.25 -0.90 -5.99
C LEU A 173 24.85 0.11 -4.99
N GLU A 174 24.04 0.72 -4.12
CA GLU A 174 24.51 1.69 -3.12
C GLU A 174 25.21 1.01 -1.95
N GLU A 175 24.75 -0.18 -1.54
CA GLU A 175 25.34 -0.96 -0.44
C GLU A 175 26.74 -1.48 -0.78
N SER A 176 27.04 -1.72 -2.07
CA SER A 176 28.35 -2.18 -2.55
C SER A 176 29.46 -1.11 -2.50
N LYS A 177 29.13 0.16 -2.26
CA LYS A 177 30.08 1.28 -2.25
C LYS A 177 30.65 1.63 -0.87
N ASN A 178 30.32 0.88 0.19
CA ASN A 178 30.93 1.07 1.51
C ASN A 178 31.86 -0.09 1.89
N PRO A 179 33.19 0.05 1.66
CA PRO A 179 34.19 -0.58 2.51
C PRO A 179 34.96 0.48 3.32
N VAL A 180 34.91 0.34 4.65
CA VAL A 180 35.90 0.68 5.71
C VAL A 180 36.72 2.00 5.61
N PRO A 181 36.84 2.79 6.71
CA PRO A 181 37.61 4.03 6.70
C PRO A 181 39.11 3.79 6.81
N ASN A 182 39.88 4.20 5.79
CA ASN A 182 41.24 4.77 5.92
C ASN A 182 41.80 5.14 4.53
N ASP A 183 41.89 6.45 4.27
CA ASP A 183 43.14 7.19 4.08
C ASP A 183 42.93 8.43 3.22
N LEU A 184 43.41 9.55 3.75
CA LEU A 184 43.41 10.89 3.15
C LEU A 184 44.33 10.92 1.94
N SER A 185 43.79 10.84 0.74
CA SER A 185 44.15 11.69 -0.41
C SER A 185 43.64 11.07 -1.71
N ASN A 186 42.60 11.68 -2.29
CA ASN A 186 42.60 12.13 -3.69
C ASN A 186 41.20 12.62 -4.06
N MET A 187 41.08 13.94 -4.22
CA MET A 187 39.95 14.62 -4.84
C MET A 187 39.79 14.12 -6.29
N ALA A 188 38.83 13.24 -6.51
CA ALA A 188 38.14 13.08 -7.78
C ALA A 188 36.64 13.09 -7.50
N THR A 189 36.10 14.30 -7.36
CA THR A 189 34.66 14.54 -7.32
C THR A 189 34.07 14.21 -8.69
N THR A 190 33.58 12.99 -8.87
CA THR A 190 32.66 12.71 -9.98
C THR A 190 31.32 13.30 -9.59
N LYS A 191 31.16 14.59 -9.87
CA LYS A 191 29.87 15.30 -9.86
C LYS A 191 28.93 14.54 -10.79
N LEU A 192 27.97 13.82 -10.23
CA LEU A 192 26.80 13.37 -10.97
C LEU A 192 26.06 14.64 -11.39
N SER A 193 26.09 14.93 -12.69
CA SER A 193 25.49 16.13 -13.27
C SER A 193 23.99 16.12 -13.00
N LYS A 194 23.50 17.26 -12.52
CA LYS A 194 22.09 17.62 -12.35
C LYS A 194 21.40 17.67 -13.72
N ASN A 195 20.11 17.30 -13.69
CA ASN A 195 19.04 17.68 -14.61
C ASN A 195 19.24 17.31 -16.09
N ASP A 196 18.79 16.11 -16.46
CA ASP A 196 17.75 15.83 -17.47
C ASP A 196 17.73 14.31 -17.77
N SER A 197 16.55 13.75 -18.02
CA SER A 197 16.30 12.37 -18.51
C SER A 197 16.63 11.12 -17.65
N ILE A 198 16.57 11.18 -16.32
CA ILE A 198 16.79 9.97 -15.46
C ILE A 198 15.68 8.90 -15.65
N GLY A 199 14.47 9.26 -16.11
CA GLY A 199 13.33 8.34 -16.08
C GLY A 199 13.28 7.24 -17.13
N ALA A 200 13.86 7.44 -18.30
CA ALA A 200 13.78 6.47 -19.40
C ALA A 200 14.98 5.50 -19.43
N ASP A 201 16.09 5.83 -18.75
CA ASP A 201 17.36 5.10 -18.85
C ASP A 201 17.68 4.15 -17.68
N ILE A 202 16.89 4.16 -16.58
CA ILE A 202 17.16 3.26 -15.44
C ILE A 202 16.95 1.79 -15.82
N PHE A 203 15.94 1.52 -16.66
CA PHE A 203 15.48 0.14 -16.94
C PHE A 203 15.72 -0.32 -18.39
N SER A 204 16.20 0.57 -19.27
CA SER A 204 16.42 0.30 -20.70
C SER A 204 17.48 -0.78 -21.01
N SER A 205 18.22 -1.27 -19.99
CA SER A 205 19.32 -2.24 -20.12
C SER A 205 19.30 -3.40 -19.12
N LEU A 206 18.13 -3.77 -18.60
CA LEU A 206 18.01 -4.90 -17.67
C LEU A 206 18.16 -6.26 -18.38
N SER A 207 19.34 -6.88 -18.27
CA SER A 207 19.56 -8.26 -18.70
C SER A 207 18.70 -9.26 -17.89
N GLU A 208 18.30 -10.38 -18.50
CA GLU A 208 17.61 -11.49 -17.82
C GLU A 208 18.33 -12.00 -16.56
N GLU A 209 19.67 -12.04 -16.56
CA GLU A 209 20.45 -12.46 -15.41
C GLU A 209 20.26 -11.51 -14.20
N LYS A 210 20.26 -10.19 -14.44
CA LYS A 210 19.99 -9.18 -13.41
C LYS A 210 18.56 -9.32 -12.86
N LYS A 211 17.56 -9.47 -13.74
CA LYS A 211 16.16 -9.65 -13.35
C LYS A 211 15.96 -10.93 -12.51
N SER A 212 16.54 -12.04 -12.96
CA SER A 212 16.46 -13.33 -12.28
C SER A 212 17.10 -13.29 -10.89
N ARG A 213 18.31 -12.72 -10.79
CA ARG A 213 19.02 -12.51 -9.53
C ARG A 213 18.24 -11.60 -8.57
N ALA A 214 17.65 -10.53 -9.08
CA ALA A 214 16.85 -9.62 -8.26
C ALA A 214 15.60 -10.28 -7.73
N LEU A 215 14.90 -11.06 -8.56
CA LEU A 215 13.74 -11.83 -8.14
C LEU A 215 14.09 -12.85 -7.05
N VAL A 216 15.14 -13.64 -7.25
CA VAL A 216 15.60 -14.63 -6.25
C VAL A 216 15.94 -13.98 -4.92
N ARG A 217 16.69 -12.88 -4.93
CA ARG A 217 17.06 -12.16 -3.70
C ARG A 217 15.85 -11.57 -2.99
N SER A 218 14.92 -11.01 -3.76
CA SER A 218 13.68 -10.44 -3.24
C SER A 218 12.81 -11.49 -2.58
N MET A 219 12.63 -12.64 -3.25
CA MET A 219 11.95 -13.80 -2.69
C MET A 219 12.65 -14.32 -1.42
N SER A 220 13.98 -14.38 -1.44
CA SER A 220 14.78 -14.76 -0.27
C SER A 220 14.58 -13.82 0.92
N ASP A 221 14.55 -12.50 0.68
CA ASP A 221 14.35 -11.49 1.71
C ASP A 221 12.98 -11.63 2.36
N VAL A 222 11.93 -11.74 1.54
CA VAL A 222 10.55 -11.86 2.01
C VAL A 222 10.34 -13.16 2.79
N LEU A 223 10.84 -14.29 2.31
CA LEU A 223 10.67 -15.57 3.01
C LEU A 223 11.44 -15.63 4.34
N PHE A 224 12.67 -15.09 4.41
CA PHE A 224 13.38 -14.95 5.68
C PHE A 224 12.65 -14.01 6.62
N LEU A 225 12.10 -12.90 6.11
CA LEU A 225 11.31 -11.98 6.93
C LEU A 225 10.09 -12.69 7.55
N CYS A 226 9.38 -13.51 6.77
CA CYS A 226 8.25 -14.32 7.26
C CYS A 226 8.68 -15.31 8.36
N GLY A 227 9.83 -15.96 8.21
CA GLY A 227 10.39 -16.86 9.24
C GLY A 227 11.26 -16.17 10.28
N SER A 228 10.93 -14.92 10.64
CA SER A 228 11.56 -14.15 11.72
C SER A 228 13.08 -13.97 11.59
N ASN A 229 13.60 -14.02 10.36
CA ASN A 229 15.02 -14.02 10.01
C ASN A 229 15.83 -15.23 10.51
N GLU A 230 15.19 -16.32 10.92
CA GLU A 230 15.85 -17.52 11.43
C GLU A 230 15.85 -18.68 10.43
N ALA A 231 14.71 -18.92 9.79
CA ALA A 231 14.54 -19.97 8.78
C ALA A 231 13.52 -19.54 7.71
N ALA A 232 13.47 -20.29 6.62
CA ALA A 232 12.48 -20.11 5.57
C ALA A 232 12.08 -21.48 5.00
N ALA A 233 10.79 -21.66 4.75
CA ALA A 233 10.24 -22.78 4.02
C ALA A 233 10.07 -22.42 2.54
N VAL A 234 10.37 -23.37 1.65
CA VAL A 234 10.15 -23.26 0.21
C VAL A 234 9.28 -24.40 -0.23
N ALA A 235 8.05 -24.09 -0.62
CA ALA A 235 7.12 -25.03 -1.22
C ALA A 235 7.37 -25.09 -2.73
N CYS A 236 7.48 -26.31 -3.26
CA CYS A 236 7.54 -26.55 -4.69
C CYS A 236 6.69 -27.75 -5.05
N LEU A 237 6.60 -28.04 -6.35
CA LEU A 237 5.83 -29.16 -6.83
C LEU A 237 6.63 -30.46 -6.76
N ASN A 238 5.94 -31.55 -6.48
CA ASN A 238 6.43 -32.92 -6.45
C ASN A 238 6.61 -33.47 -7.88
N ILE A 239 7.34 -32.72 -8.71
CA ILE A 239 7.66 -33.08 -10.09
C ILE A 239 9.18 -33.25 -10.14
N PRO A 240 9.71 -34.38 -10.65
CA PRO A 240 11.14 -34.64 -10.66
C PRO A 240 11.90 -33.52 -11.39
N LEU A 241 12.70 -32.75 -10.66
CA LEU A 241 13.53 -31.69 -11.25
C LEU A 241 14.52 -32.22 -12.29
N SER A 242 14.82 -33.53 -12.27
CA SER A 242 15.61 -34.24 -13.26
C SER A 242 14.98 -34.22 -14.67
N GLU A 243 13.66 -34.11 -14.80
CA GLU A 243 12.99 -33.96 -16.11
C GLU A 243 13.19 -32.55 -16.71
N PHE A 244 13.60 -31.58 -15.89
CA PHE A 244 13.86 -30.20 -16.28
C PHE A 244 15.34 -29.92 -16.61
N SER A 245 16.24 -30.88 -16.37
CA SER A 245 17.70 -30.68 -16.40
C SER A 245 18.40 -31.15 -17.68
N GLU A 246 17.72 -31.80 -18.64
CA GLU A 246 18.39 -32.37 -19.83
C GLU A 246 18.65 -31.37 -20.97
N ALA A 247 18.26 -30.10 -20.84
CA ALA A 247 18.53 -29.08 -21.85
C ALA A 247 19.63 -28.10 -21.39
N ALA A 248 20.62 -27.85 -22.25
CA ALA A 248 21.74 -26.94 -22.01
C ALA A 248 21.35 -25.47 -21.72
N ASN A 249 20.04 -25.13 -21.78
CA ASN A 249 19.47 -23.80 -21.58
C ASN A 249 18.43 -23.76 -20.43
N GLY A 250 18.36 -24.78 -19.56
CA GLY A 250 17.29 -24.91 -18.56
C GLY A 250 15.99 -25.49 -19.16
N PRO A 251 14.98 -25.81 -18.33
CA PRO A 251 13.71 -26.32 -18.82
C PRO A 251 12.99 -25.28 -19.65
N SER A 252 12.52 -25.64 -20.85
CA SER A 252 11.63 -24.77 -21.62
C SER A 252 10.28 -24.68 -20.92
N ASP A 253 9.60 -23.53 -21.06
CA ASP A 253 8.26 -23.29 -20.52
C ASP A 253 7.26 -24.38 -20.98
N GLU A 254 7.48 -25.02 -22.12
CA GLU A 254 6.68 -26.15 -22.63
C GLU A 254 6.78 -27.41 -21.75
N VAL A 255 7.98 -27.76 -21.28
CA VAL A 255 8.19 -28.95 -20.43
C VAL A 255 7.49 -28.75 -19.08
N ILE A 256 7.63 -27.56 -18.50
CA ILE A 256 6.96 -27.20 -17.25
C ILE A 256 5.45 -27.18 -17.45
N SER A 257 4.96 -26.56 -18.53
CA SER A 257 3.52 -26.51 -18.83
C SER A 257 2.93 -27.92 -18.98
N LYS A 258 3.65 -28.84 -19.63
CA LYS A 258 3.24 -30.24 -19.77
C LYS A 258 3.25 -31.00 -18.44
N ALA A 259 4.25 -30.75 -17.59
CA ALA A 259 4.30 -31.38 -16.27
C ALA A 259 3.20 -30.85 -15.31
N LEU A 260 2.69 -29.64 -15.57
CA LEU A 260 1.59 -29.01 -14.84
C LEU A 260 0.20 -29.30 -15.46
N GLU A 261 0.17 -30.04 -16.56
CA GLU A 261 -1.05 -30.44 -17.26
C GLU A 261 -1.83 -31.43 -16.38
N GLY A 262 -3.05 -31.06 -15.99
CA GLY A 262 -3.88 -31.86 -15.08
C GLY A 262 -3.62 -31.66 -13.59
N VAL A 263 -2.67 -30.80 -13.19
CA VAL A 263 -2.52 -30.39 -11.79
C VAL A 263 -3.69 -29.47 -11.41
N SER A 264 -4.53 -29.90 -10.48
CA SER A 264 -5.61 -29.08 -9.89
C SER A 264 -5.40 -28.96 -8.38
N VAL A 265 -5.83 -27.84 -7.81
CA VAL A 265 -5.81 -27.59 -6.36
C VAL A 265 -7.22 -27.29 -5.92
N GLU A 266 -7.95 -28.34 -5.53
CA GLU A 266 -9.35 -28.22 -5.09
C GLU A 266 -9.50 -28.52 -3.60
N THR A 267 -8.56 -29.26 -3.02
CA THR A 267 -8.60 -29.71 -1.64
C THR A 267 -7.21 -29.72 -0.99
N GLY A 268 -7.18 -29.85 0.34
CA GLY A 268 -5.93 -30.10 1.08
C GLY A 268 -5.23 -31.39 0.66
N SER A 269 -5.98 -32.42 0.26
CA SER A 269 -5.41 -33.68 -0.26
C SER A 269 -4.60 -33.44 -1.54
N ASP A 270 -5.09 -32.56 -2.41
CA ASP A 270 -4.38 -32.22 -3.65
C ASP A 270 -3.07 -31.51 -3.33
N LEU A 271 -3.10 -30.54 -2.40
CA LEU A 271 -1.89 -29.88 -1.89
C LEU A 271 -0.89 -30.89 -1.33
N GLN A 272 -1.33 -31.87 -0.55
CA GLN A 272 -0.44 -32.90 -0.01
C GLN A 272 0.25 -33.69 -1.12
N ASN A 273 -0.49 -34.10 -2.15
CA ASN A 273 0.03 -34.94 -3.24
C ASN A 273 1.03 -34.18 -4.13
N ILE A 274 0.79 -32.88 -4.34
CA ILE A 274 1.56 -32.07 -5.27
C ILE A 274 2.70 -31.30 -4.62
N LEU A 275 2.73 -31.10 -3.29
CA LEU A 275 3.73 -30.25 -2.66
C LEU A 275 4.89 -31.02 -2.03
N ARG A 276 6.08 -30.44 -2.17
CA ARG A 276 7.28 -30.73 -1.39
C ARG A 276 7.72 -29.46 -0.68
N VAL A 277 8.20 -29.59 0.56
CA VAL A 277 8.65 -28.46 1.37
C VAL A 277 10.11 -28.64 1.74
N TYR A 278 10.91 -27.60 1.49
CA TYR A 278 12.31 -27.52 1.90
C TYR A 278 12.48 -26.45 2.96
N THR A 279 13.13 -26.79 4.07
CA THR A 279 13.49 -25.81 5.11
C THR A 279 14.94 -25.36 4.94
N CYS A 280 15.15 -24.04 4.89
CA CYS A 280 16.44 -23.40 4.79
C CYS A 280 16.70 -22.54 6.04
N THR A 281 17.82 -22.74 6.71
CA THR A 281 18.23 -21.96 7.90
C THR A 281 19.27 -20.88 7.58
N SER A 282 19.69 -20.77 6.31
CA SER A 282 20.62 -19.74 5.85
C SER A 282 20.15 -19.07 4.57
N ARG A 283 20.44 -17.77 4.43
CA ARG A 283 20.14 -17.00 3.20
C ARG A 283 20.81 -17.62 1.97
N SER A 284 22.04 -18.08 2.09
CA SER A 284 22.77 -18.72 0.99
C SER A 284 22.11 -20.00 0.51
N SER A 285 21.69 -20.89 1.42
CA SER A 285 20.98 -22.13 1.04
C SER A 285 19.62 -21.84 0.42
N LEU A 286 18.92 -20.81 0.92
CA LEU A 286 17.63 -20.39 0.37
C LEU A 286 17.79 -19.84 -1.05
N ILE A 287 18.74 -18.93 -1.27
CA ILE A 287 19.05 -18.38 -2.59
C ILE A 287 19.34 -19.50 -3.58
N GLN A 288 20.22 -20.44 -3.22
CA GLN A 288 20.55 -21.58 -4.10
C GLN A 288 19.30 -22.41 -4.45
N LYS A 289 18.42 -22.68 -3.48
CA LYS A 289 17.19 -23.44 -3.71
C LYS A 289 16.18 -22.66 -4.55
N LEU A 290 16.07 -21.34 -4.36
CA LEU A 290 15.22 -20.47 -5.17
C LEU A 290 15.74 -20.33 -6.61
N GLU A 291 17.05 -20.29 -6.82
CA GLU A 291 17.66 -20.31 -8.17
C GLU A 291 17.32 -21.60 -8.91
N GLU A 292 17.43 -22.75 -8.23
CA GLU A 292 17.06 -24.06 -8.76
C GLU A 292 15.57 -24.14 -9.13
N LEU A 293 14.70 -23.56 -8.29
CA LEU A 293 13.25 -23.60 -8.44
C LEU A 293 12.67 -22.41 -9.23
N LEU A 294 13.50 -21.48 -9.69
CA LEU A 294 13.05 -20.26 -10.37
C LEU A 294 12.13 -20.55 -11.58
N PRO A 295 12.38 -21.55 -12.43
CA PRO A 295 11.46 -21.89 -13.52
C PRO A 295 10.06 -22.29 -13.02
N VAL A 296 9.97 -22.97 -11.87
CA VAL A 296 8.69 -23.36 -11.26
C VAL A 296 7.95 -22.15 -10.69
N PHE A 297 8.65 -21.21 -10.04
CA PHE A 297 8.04 -19.95 -9.57
C PHE A 297 7.63 -19.02 -10.72
N ARG A 298 8.27 -19.13 -11.88
CA ARG A 298 7.82 -18.46 -13.10
C ARG A 298 6.61 -19.14 -13.71
N SER A 299 6.40 -20.43 -13.48
CA SER A 299 5.26 -21.19 -14.02
C SER A 299 3.90 -20.75 -13.46
N ARG A 300 2.81 -21.30 -13.99
CA ARG A 300 1.43 -20.92 -13.64
C ARG A 300 1.07 -21.04 -12.15
N MET A 301 1.80 -21.85 -11.38
CA MET A 301 1.55 -22.02 -9.93
C MET A 301 2.40 -21.11 -9.04
N GLY A 302 3.23 -20.25 -9.63
CA GLY A 302 4.28 -19.52 -8.93
C GLY A 302 3.80 -18.64 -7.79
N ALA A 303 2.74 -17.87 -7.98
CA ALA A 303 2.21 -16.97 -6.96
C ALA A 303 1.65 -17.74 -5.75
N LEU A 304 0.91 -18.82 -6.00
CA LEU A 304 0.37 -19.69 -4.94
C LEU A 304 1.49 -20.42 -4.19
N LEU A 305 2.48 -20.99 -4.89
CA LEU A 305 3.64 -21.63 -4.27
C LEU A 305 4.43 -20.67 -3.39
N PHE A 306 4.58 -19.41 -3.82
CA PHE A 306 5.26 -18.40 -3.04
C PHE A 306 4.46 -18.00 -1.78
N LEU A 307 3.14 -17.84 -1.90
CA LEU A 307 2.28 -17.61 -0.74
C LEU A 307 2.39 -18.77 0.27
N ILE A 308 2.31 -20.02 -0.20
CA ILE A 308 2.45 -21.20 0.65
C ILE A 308 3.83 -21.20 1.33
N SER A 309 4.89 -20.88 0.59
CA SER A 309 6.25 -20.75 1.15
C SER A 309 6.32 -19.72 2.27
N ALA A 310 5.68 -18.55 2.10
CA ALA A 310 5.63 -17.50 3.12
C ALA A 310 4.84 -17.94 4.37
N LEU A 311 3.68 -18.56 4.19
CA LEU A 311 2.84 -19.07 5.29
C LEU A 311 3.56 -20.16 6.10
N LEU A 312 4.23 -21.09 5.42
CA LEU A 312 5.01 -22.14 6.06
C LEU A 312 6.27 -21.59 6.74
N SER A 313 6.89 -20.55 6.17
CA SER A 313 8.02 -19.86 6.81
C SER A 313 7.61 -19.20 8.13
N ARG A 314 6.44 -18.56 8.15
CA ARG A 314 5.86 -17.97 9.37
C ARG A 314 5.40 -19.04 10.37
N GLY A 315 4.89 -20.15 9.86
CA GLY A 315 4.25 -21.22 10.61
C GLY A 315 2.73 -21.01 10.70
N LEU A 316 1.96 -22.07 10.42
CA LEU A 316 0.49 -21.96 10.27
C LEU A 316 -0.24 -21.55 11.56
N ASP A 317 0.29 -21.94 12.72
CA ASP A 317 -0.24 -21.50 14.01
C ASP A 317 0.08 -20.02 14.28
N ALA A 318 1.32 -19.60 14.03
CA ALA A 318 1.71 -18.20 14.17
C ALA A 318 0.94 -17.27 13.22
N VAL A 319 0.62 -17.74 12.00
CA VAL A 319 -0.27 -17.00 11.08
C VAL A 319 -1.65 -16.79 11.71
N ARG A 320 -2.26 -17.85 12.28
CA ARG A 320 -3.56 -17.72 12.96
C ARG A 320 -3.48 -16.84 14.21
N GLU A 321 -2.37 -16.89 14.92
CA GLU A 321 -2.11 -16.02 16.07
C GLU A 321 -1.87 -14.57 15.66
N ASP A 322 -1.35 -14.29 14.46
CA ASP A 322 -1.19 -12.92 13.96
C ASP A 322 -2.56 -12.28 13.63
N MET A 323 -3.50 -13.08 13.13
CA MET A 323 -4.83 -12.63 12.72
C MET A 323 -5.68 -12.17 13.92
N ASP A 324 -6.53 -11.16 13.70
CA ASP A 324 -7.54 -10.76 14.68
C ASP A 324 -8.75 -11.70 14.65
N ASP A 325 -9.13 -12.21 13.47
CA ASP A 325 -10.15 -13.26 13.28
C ASP A 325 -9.55 -14.45 12.52
N PRO A 326 -9.04 -15.49 13.21
CA PRO A 326 -8.41 -16.66 12.58
C PRO A 326 -9.39 -17.57 11.84
N THR A 327 -10.69 -17.25 11.84
CA THR A 327 -11.71 -18.03 11.13
C THR A 327 -11.91 -17.57 9.68
N GLN A 328 -11.43 -16.37 9.31
CA GLN A 328 -11.51 -15.88 7.94
C GLN A 328 -10.42 -16.48 7.06
N PRO A 329 -10.72 -16.86 5.81
CA PRO A 329 -9.69 -17.25 4.85
C PRO A 329 -8.89 -16.03 4.37
N LEU A 330 -7.63 -16.26 4.00
CA LEU A 330 -6.74 -15.23 3.48
C LEU A 330 -7.09 -14.79 2.04
N VAL A 331 -7.74 -15.66 1.27
CA VAL A 331 -8.30 -15.34 -0.04
C VAL A 331 -9.77 -14.98 0.14
N THR A 332 -10.13 -13.73 -0.10
CA THR A 332 -11.45 -13.20 0.26
C THR A 332 -12.51 -13.63 -0.74
N ALA A 333 -13.55 -14.33 -0.27
CA ALA A 333 -14.74 -14.63 -1.06
C ALA A 333 -15.66 -13.40 -1.23
N PRO A 334 -16.46 -13.30 -2.32
CA PRO A 334 -16.58 -14.26 -3.43
C PRO A 334 -15.57 -14.03 -4.56
N PHE A 335 -14.82 -12.93 -4.54
CA PHE A 335 -14.05 -12.46 -5.71
C PHE A 335 -12.60 -12.97 -5.76
N GLY A 336 -12.09 -13.59 -4.70
CA GLY A 336 -10.76 -14.20 -4.69
C GLY A 336 -9.59 -13.25 -4.49
N HIS A 337 -9.82 -12.03 -3.99
CA HIS A 337 -8.75 -11.06 -3.75
C HIS A 337 -7.81 -11.50 -2.62
N ALA A 338 -6.54 -11.12 -2.74
CA ALA A 338 -5.59 -11.21 -1.64
C ALA A 338 -6.02 -10.29 -0.50
N SER A 339 -6.18 -10.85 0.71
CA SER A 339 -6.42 -10.08 1.93
C SER A 339 -5.24 -9.19 2.31
N GLN A 340 -5.49 -8.24 3.21
CA GLN A 340 -4.45 -7.37 3.73
C GLN A 340 -3.42 -8.15 4.55
N GLU A 341 -3.83 -9.24 5.20
CA GLU A 341 -2.99 -10.18 5.96
C GLU A 341 -1.91 -10.79 5.07
N ILE A 342 -2.25 -11.18 3.83
CA ILE A 342 -1.27 -11.67 2.85
C ILE A 342 -0.23 -10.58 2.56
N VAL A 343 -0.69 -9.37 2.25
CA VAL A 343 0.21 -8.25 1.90
C VAL A 343 1.11 -7.91 3.09
N ASN A 344 0.54 -7.79 4.28
CA ASN A 344 1.28 -7.48 5.50
C ASN A 344 2.26 -8.59 5.90
N LEU A 345 1.93 -9.87 5.67
CA LEU A 345 2.87 -10.98 5.86
C LEU A 345 4.10 -10.79 4.98
N LEU A 346 3.91 -10.46 3.70
CA LEU A 346 5.02 -10.29 2.76
C LEU A 346 5.83 -9.00 2.99
N LEU A 347 5.20 -7.93 3.50
CA LEU A 347 5.87 -6.66 3.77
C LEU A 347 6.54 -6.59 5.15
N SER A 348 5.99 -7.27 6.17
CA SER A 348 6.40 -7.12 7.58
C SER A 348 6.77 -8.43 8.28
N GLY A 349 6.50 -9.57 7.66
CA GLY A 349 6.70 -10.90 8.24
C GLY A 349 5.59 -11.35 9.19
N LYS A 350 4.49 -10.59 9.34
CA LYS A 350 3.33 -10.95 10.17
C LYS A 350 2.01 -10.81 9.42
N ALA A 351 1.12 -11.78 9.58
CA ALA A 351 -0.19 -11.83 8.92
C ALA A 351 -1.26 -11.02 9.67
N VAL A 352 -0.96 -9.75 10.02
CA VAL A 352 -1.91 -8.85 10.70
C VAL A 352 -2.86 -8.21 9.69
N ALA A 353 -4.12 -8.00 10.08
CA ALA A 353 -5.15 -7.46 9.19
C ALA A 353 -5.05 -5.94 8.99
N ASN A 354 -4.44 -5.23 9.94
CA ASN A 354 -4.51 -3.77 10.00
C ASN A 354 -3.21 -3.09 9.58
N VAL A 355 -3.36 -1.86 9.10
CA VAL A 355 -2.29 -1.04 8.52
C VAL A 355 -1.82 0.10 9.43
N PHE A 356 -2.33 0.20 10.66
CA PHE A 356 -1.85 1.16 11.67
C PHE A 356 -0.63 0.62 12.42
N ASP A 357 0.05 1.48 13.19
CA ASP A 357 1.24 1.08 13.97
C ASP A 357 0.86 0.45 15.32
N GLY A 358 1.59 -0.60 15.72
CA GLY A 358 1.49 -1.20 17.03
C GLY A 358 0.20 -2.00 17.23
N SER A 359 -0.36 -1.96 18.43
CA SER A 359 -1.63 -2.61 18.76
C SER A 359 -2.54 -1.62 19.47
N ILE A 360 -3.83 -1.67 19.17
CA ILE A 360 -4.83 -0.81 19.80
C ILE A 360 -5.54 -1.64 20.87
N ASP A 361 -5.46 -1.20 22.13
CA ASP A 361 -6.21 -1.77 23.25
C ASP A 361 -7.67 -1.27 23.17
N LEU A 362 -8.61 -2.19 23.01
CA LEU A 362 -10.04 -1.90 23.03
C LEU A 362 -10.63 -2.01 24.45
N GLY A 363 -9.80 -2.30 25.45
CA GLY A 363 -10.19 -2.59 26.82
C GLY A 363 -10.46 -4.07 27.05
N GLY A 364 -10.42 -4.48 28.32
CA GLY A 364 -10.77 -5.85 28.72
C GLY A 364 -9.82 -6.94 28.21
N GLY A 365 -8.58 -6.58 27.88
CA GLY A 365 -7.57 -7.49 27.35
C GLY A 365 -7.72 -7.80 25.85
N MET A 366 -8.59 -7.07 25.14
CA MET A 366 -8.77 -7.22 23.69
C MET A 366 -7.90 -6.23 22.94
N PHE A 367 -7.06 -6.75 22.04
CA PHE A 367 -6.17 -5.94 21.21
C PHE A 367 -6.46 -6.18 19.74
N VAL A 368 -6.46 -5.10 18.96
CA VAL A 368 -6.43 -5.16 17.49
C VAL A 368 -5.00 -4.96 17.05
N LYS A 369 -4.47 -5.87 16.23
CA LYS A 369 -3.04 -5.91 15.89
C LYS A 369 -2.76 -5.16 14.59
N GLY A 370 -1.76 -4.29 14.62
CA GLY A 370 -1.20 -3.61 13.47
C GLY A 370 0.29 -3.91 13.28
N ILE A 371 0.95 -3.07 12.49
CA ILE A 371 2.35 -3.23 12.10
C ILE A 371 3.27 -2.79 13.23
N SER A 372 4.10 -3.72 13.72
CA SER A 372 4.93 -3.48 14.90
C SER A 372 6.26 -2.77 14.60
N THR A 373 6.79 -2.92 13.39
CA THR A 373 8.14 -2.46 13.02
C THR A 373 8.14 -1.77 11.66
N PRO A 374 9.07 -0.81 11.41
CA PRO A 374 9.28 -0.25 10.09
C PRO A 374 9.57 -1.33 9.04
N VAL A 375 9.13 -1.10 7.80
CA VAL A 375 9.29 -2.05 6.69
C VAL A 375 10.24 -1.54 5.62
N GLU A 376 10.81 -2.46 4.84
CA GLU A 376 11.65 -2.12 3.68
C GLU A 376 10.84 -1.53 2.52
N VAL A 377 9.65 -2.09 2.27
CA VAL A 377 8.70 -1.68 1.24
C VAL A 377 7.39 -1.33 1.93
N GLY A 378 6.94 -0.09 1.74
CA GLY A 378 5.79 0.48 2.42
C GLY A 378 4.45 0.06 1.82
N PHE A 379 3.39 0.63 2.37
CA PHE A 379 2.03 0.45 1.89
C PHE A 379 1.25 1.76 1.96
N LEU A 380 0.45 2.03 0.93
CA LEU A 380 -0.54 3.10 0.89
C LEU A 380 -1.86 2.54 0.39
N THR A 381 -2.98 3.16 0.76
CA THR A 381 -4.29 2.72 0.26
C THR A 381 -5.26 3.87 0.02
N LEU A 382 -6.10 3.70 -0.99
CA LEU A 382 -7.22 4.60 -1.28
C LEU A 382 -8.19 4.66 -0.09
N LEU A 383 -8.33 3.56 0.65
CA LEU A 383 -9.23 3.46 1.80
C LEU A 383 -8.90 4.47 2.91
N GLU A 384 -7.63 4.88 3.03
CA GLU A 384 -7.23 5.91 3.98
C GLU A 384 -7.74 7.29 3.57
N SER A 385 -7.62 7.67 2.29
CA SER A 385 -8.19 8.95 1.81
C SER A 385 -9.71 9.01 1.91
N LEU A 386 -10.36 7.84 1.93
CA LEU A 386 -11.80 7.69 2.15
C LEU A 386 -12.16 7.59 3.65
N ASN A 387 -11.19 7.74 4.55
CA ASN A 387 -11.33 7.65 6.01
C ASN A 387 -11.84 6.30 6.55
N TYR A 388 -11.68 5.20 5.81
CA TYR A 388 -12.03 3.85 6.29
C TYR A 388 -10.95 3.24 7.19
N CYS A 389 -9.69 3.64 7.03
CA CYS A 389 -8.59 3.23 7.87
C CYS A 389 -7.55 4.34 8.00
N LYS A 390 -6.57 4.15 8.89
CA LYS A 390 -5.41 5.02 9.04
C LYS A 390 -4.15 4.20 8.87
N VAL A 391 -3.33 4.53 7.87
CA VAL A 391 -2.06 3.84 7.64
C VAL A 391 -1.01 4.43 8.59
N GLY A 392 -0.31 3.56 9.29
CA GLY A 392 0.73 3.88 10.25
C GLY A 392 2.03 4.34 9.60
N GLN A 393 2.90 4.95 10.40
CA GLN A 393 4.21 5.43 9.95
C GLN A 393 5.13 4.30 9.54
N ASN A 394 5.00 3.10 10.16
CA ASN A 394 5.80 1.95 9.79
C ASN A 394 5.63 1.57 8.32
N LEU A 395 4.42 1.75 7.75
CA LEU A 395 4.10 1.50 6.34
C LEU A 395 4.23 2.75 5.45
N LYS A 396 3.93 3.95 5.96
CA LYS A 396 4.02 5.20 5.20
C LYS A 396 5.46 5.66 4.96
N CYS A 397 6.37 5.38 5.89
CA CYS A 397 7.76 5.81 5.87
C CYS A 397 8.70 4.59 5.81
N PRO A 398 8.64 3.80 4.71
CA PRO A 398 9.51 2.64 4.54
C PRO A 398 10.98 3.03 4.40
N ASN A 399 11.89 2.10 4.67
CA ASN A 399 13.34 2.33 4.51
C ASN A 399 13.72 2.70 3.06
N ARG A 400 12.98 2.18 2.08
CA ARG A 400 13.15 2.47 0.66
C ARG A 400 11.88 3.11 0.13
N PRO A 401 11.93 4.17 -0.69
CA PRO A 401 10.75 4.90 -1.18
C PRO A 401 10.00 4.09 -2.24
N ILE A 402 9.44 2.96 -1.82
CA ILE A 402 8.70 1.98 -2.60
C ILE A 402 7.49 1.62 -1.76
N TRP A 403 6.31 1.70 -2.34
CA TRP A 403 5.03 1.42 -1.68
C TRP A 403 4.19 0.51 -2.55
N VAL A 404 3.66 -0.56 -1.94
CA VAL A 404 2.49 -1.23 -2.49
C VAL A 404 1.28 -0.31 -2.30
N VAL A 405 0.51 -0.07 -3.35
CA VAL A 405 -0.68 0.78 -3.32
C VAL A 405 -1.93 -0.08 -3.51
N GLY A 406 -2.75 -0.18 -2.47
CA GLY A 406 -4.00 -0.94 -2.50
C GLY A 406 -5.22 -0.07 -2.79
N SER A 407 -6.02 -0.48 -3.78
CA SER A 407 -7.39 0.00 -3.98
C SER A 407 -8.40 -0.98 -3.36
N GLU A 408 -9.66 -0.93 -3.79
CA GLU A 408 -10.71 -1.86 -3.34
C GLU A 408 -10.54 -3.29 -3.87
N SER A 409 -9.86 -3.47 -5.00
CA SER A 409 -9.80 -4.76 -5.71
C SER A 409 -8.41 -5.10 -6.24
N HIS A 410 -7.47 -4.16 -6.21
CA HIS A 410 -6.20 -4.31 -6.90
C HIS A 410 -5.02 -3.71 -6.14
N TYR A 411 -3.85 -4.32 -6.28
CA TYR A 411 -2.60 -3.84 -5.71
C TYR A 411 -1.62 -3.48 -6.83
N THR A 412 -1.02 -2.30 -6.71
CA THR A 412 -0.01 -1.77 -7.65
C THR A 412 1.23 -1.33 -6.89
N VAL A 413 2.25 -0.83 -7.58
CA VAL A 413 3.49 -0.35 -6.94
C VAL A 413 3.78 1.08 -7.32
N LEU A 414 4.09 1.91 -6.32
CA LEU A 414 4.53 3.29 -6.46
C LEU A 414 5.95 3.39 -5.91
N PHE A 415 6.86 4.06 -6.60
CA PHE A 415 8.24 4.20 -6.13
C PHE A 415 8.91 5.48 -6.59
N ALA A 416 9.98 5.87 -5.91
CA ALA A 416 10.91 6.90 -6.35
C ALA A 416 12.31 6.28 -6.49
N PRO A 417 13.10 6.61 -7.52
CA PRO A 417 14.51 6.21 -7.56
C PRO A 417 15.37 6.95 -6.53
N ASP A 418 15.02 8.19 -6.23
CA ASP A 418 15.75 9.03 -5.26
C ASP A 418 15.23 8.80 -3.84
N SER A 419 16.09 8.34 -2.93
CA SER A 419 15.73 8.12 -1.52
C SER A 419 15.38 9.41 -0.78
N ARG A 420 15.90 10.55 -1.24
CA ARG A 420 15.71 11.87 -0.60
C ARG A 420 14.27 12.37 -0.65
N VAL A 421 13.38 11.73 -1.41
CA VAL A 421 11.94 12.08 -1.39
C VAL A 421 11.31 11.90 -0.02
N GLN A 422 11.92 11.06 0.83
CA GLN A 422 11.48 10.83 2.21
C GLN A 422 12.15 11.76 3.23
N ASP A 423 13.20 12.50 2.84
CA ASP A 423 13.91 13.39 3.76
C ASP A 423 12.98 14.49 4.24
N GLU A 424 12.88 14.67 5.55
CA GLU A 424 12.24 15.84 6.15
C GLU A 424 13.25 16.98 6.22
N ASN A 425 12.82 18.19 5.84
CA ASN A 425 13.63 19.38 6.09
C ASN A 425 13.53 19.79 7.57
N GLU A 426 14.42 20.68 8.04
CA GLU A 426 14.47 21.11 9.44
C GLU A 426 13.12 21.64 9.96
N LEU A 427 12.32 22.29 9.10
CA LEU A 427 11.02 22.84 9.48
C LEU A 427 9.95 21.75 9.63
N GLU A 428 9.93 20.77 8.73
CA GLU A 428 9.03 19.61 8.83
C GLU A 428 9.36 18.75 10.05
N GLN A 429 10.66 18.50 10.29
CA GLN A 429 11.09 17.76 11.49
C GLN A 429 10.65 18.50 12.75
N ARG A 430 10.85 19.81 12.79
CA ARG A 430 10.46 20.65 13.91
C ARG A 430 8.94 20.71 14.12
N GLU A 431 8.16 20.75 13.05
CA GLU A 431 6.71 20.62 13.11
C GLU A 431 6.32 19.28 13.73
N SER A 432 6.86 18.18 13.22
CA SER A 432 6.60 16.82 13.70
C SER A 432 6.93 16.66 15.19
N GLU A 433 8.03 17.26 15.67
CA GLU A 433 8.40 17.26 17.08
C GLU A 433 7.42 18.05 17.97
N ILE A 434 6.97 19.21 17.50
CA ILE A 434 5.99 20.04 18.21
C ILE A 434 4.63 19.34 18.21
N ARG A 435 4.20 18.77 17.08
CA ARG A 435 2.95 18.01 16.97
C ARG A 435 2.96 16.80 17.89
N ARG A 436 4.05 16.03 17.93
CA ARG A 436 4.19 14.89 18.86
C ARG A 436 4.12 15.33 20.32
N ALA A 437 4.74 16.46 20.66
CA ALA A 437 4.63 17.00 22.02
C ALA A 437 3.18 17.42 22.34
N PHE A 438 2.48 18.00 21.37
CA PHE A 438 1.07 18.34 21.49
C PHE A 438 0.21 17.08 21.71
N ASP A 439 0.34 16.07 20.84
CA ASP A 439 -0.41 14.82 20.93
C ASP A 439 -0.10 14.05 22.21
N SER A 440 1.12 14.14 22.76
CA SER A 440 1.46 13.51 24.05
C SER A 440 0.72 14.11 25.25
N GLN A 441 0.22 15.34 25.11
CA GLN A 441 -0.58 16.03 26.12
C GLN A 441 -2.08 15.98 25.79
N ASP A 442 -2.45 15.43 24.63
CA ASP A 442 -3.83 15.29 24.19
C ASP A 442 -4.47 14.06 24.87
N GLN A 443 -5.25 14.31 25.91
CA GLN A 443 -5.98 13.27 26.65
C GLN A 443 -7.26 12.81 25.93
N SER A 444 -7.65 13.46 24.83
CA SER A 444 -8.87 13.14 24.08
C SER A 444 -8.71 12.00 23.08
N GLY A 445 -7.50 11.45 22.95
CA GLY A 445 -7.21 10.38 21.98
C GLY A 445 -7.01 10.89 20.55
N GLY A 446 -6.57 12.14 20.39
CA GLY A 446 -6.24 12.73 19.08
C GLY A 446 -7.26 13.75 18.54
N GLY A 447 -8.13 14.29 19.40
CA GLY A 447 -9.10 15.34 19.07
C GLY A 447 -8.46 16.69 18.75
N GLY A 448 -7.15 16.85 18.93
CA GLY A 448 -6.42 18.02 18.45
C GLY A 448 -6.52 19.23 19.38
N PHE A 449 -6.73 19.01 20.67
CA PHE A 449 -6.70 20.04 21.70
C PHE A 449 -5.97 19.56 22.97
N VAL A 450 -5.40 20.50 23.72
CA VAL A 450 -4.69 20.26 24.99
C VAL A 450 -5.14 21.26 26.04
N SER A 451 -4.99 20.94 27.33
CA SER A 451 -5.28 21.90 28.40
C SER A 451 -4.30 23.08 28.37
N SER A 452 -4.68 24.23 28.95
CA SER A 452 -3.78 25.38 29.06
C SER A 452 -2.50 25.08 29.87
N GLU A 453 -2.52 24.06 30.73
CA GLU A 453 -1.34 23.55 31.46
C GLU A 453 -0.44 22.72 30.54
N GLY A 454 -1.02 21.77 29.78
CA GLY A 454 -0.31 20.98 28.78
C GLY A 454 0.34 21.87 27.71
N PHE A 455 -0.38 22.90 27.26
CA PHE A 455 0.16 23.91 26.33
C PHE A 455 1.41 24.62 26.88
N ARG A 456 1.37 25.07 28.14
CA ARG A 456 2.52 25.72 28.80
C ARG A 456 3.72 24.77 28.92
N HIS A 457 3.48 23.49 29.19
CA HIS A 457 4.51 22.47 29.21
C HIS A 457 5.15 22.28 27.82
N ILE A 458 4.34 22.27 26.74
CA ILE A 458 4.82 22.13 25.36
C ILE A 458 5.72 23.31 24.97
N ILE A 459 5.28 24.55 25.17
CA ILE A 459 6.08 25.73 24.77
C ILE A 459 7.39 25.84 25.56
N SER A 460 7.37 25.50 26.86
CA SER A 460 8.58 25.47 27.68
C SER A 460 9.54 24.36 27.26
N GLY A 461 9.02 23.14 27.05
CA GLY A 461 9.83 21.97 26.69
C GLY A 461 10.42 22.03 25.29
N ARG A 462 9.83 22.83 24.38
CA ARG A 462 10.31 23.02 23.00
C ARG A 462 11.02 24.35 22.76
N GLY A 463 11.27 25.13 23.80
CA GLY A 463 11.98 26.41 23.70
C GLY A 463 11.22 27.48 22.89
N ILE A 464 9.88 27.40 22.86
CA ILE A 464 9.01 28.34 22.15
C ILE A 464 8.69 29.51 23.08
N ARG A 465 9.01 30.73 22.66
CA ARG A 465 8.88 31.96 23.45
C ARG A 465 7.90 32.93 22.82
N PHE A 466 6.62 32.78 23.18
CA PHE A 466 5.59 33.75 22.82
C PHE A 466 5.61 34.98 23.73
N PRO A 467 5.19 36.15 23.22
CA PRO A 467 4.83 37.29 24.07
C PRO A 467 3.72 36.90 25.07
N PRO A 468 3.74 37.42 26.31
CA PRO A 468 2.75 37.08 27.34
C PRO A 468 1.30 37.25 26.88
N GLU A 469 1.00 38.33 26.15
CA GLU A 469 -0.34 38.63 25.62
C GLU A 469 -0.84 37.53 24.66
N LYS A 470 0.04 36.94 23.83
CA LYS A 470 -0.34 35.87 22.91
C LYS A 470 -0.57 34.55 23.65
N VAL A 471 0.17 34.29 24.74
CA VAL A 471 -0.07 33.11 25.60
C VAL A 471 -1.42 33.24 26.31
N GLU A 472 -1.75 34.41 26.83
CA GLU A 472 -3.05 34.69 27.45
C GLU A 472 -4.20 34.57 26.44
N SER A 473 -4.01 35.06 25.22
CA SER A 473 -5.00 34.92 24.15
C SER A 473 -5.24 33.45 23.76
N LEU A 474 -4.18 32.65 23.56
CA LEU A 474 -4.31 31.23 23.23
C LEU A 474 -4.90 30.42 24.40
N CYS A 475 -4.62 30.82 25.64
CA CYS A 475 -5.16 30.20 26.86
C CYS A 475 -6.45 30.88 27.36
N SER A 476 -7.13 31.66 26.53
CA SER A 476 -8.37 32.34 26.92
C SER A 476 -9.53 31.36 27.19
N SER A 477 -9.44 30.17 26.58
CA SER A 477 -10.26 29.00 26.86
C SER A 477 -9.48 27.98 27.72
N ASP A 478 -10.20 27.07 28.38
CA ASP A 478 -9.60 25.97 29.17
C ASP A 478 -8.76 24.99 28.33
N PHE A 479 -8.90 25.06 27.00
CA PHE A 479 -8.19 24.24 26.03
C PHE A 479 -7.60 25.09 24.90
N VAL A 480 -6.50 24.60 24.33
CA VAL A 480 -5.81 25.17 23.17
C VAL A 480 -5.94 24.19 22.01
N VAL A 481 -6.45 24.66 20.87
CA VAL A 481 -6.60 23.86 19.64
C VAL A 481 -5.32 23.90 18.82
N TRP A 482 -4.96 22.79 18.19
CA TRP A 482 -3.76 22.69 17.35
C TRP A 482 -3.72 23.74 16.24
N SER A 483 -4.85 24.02 15.58
CA SER A 483 -4.93 25.03 14.51
C SER A 483 -4.45 26.40 14.98
N ASP A 484 -4.91 26.84 16.15
CA ASP A 484 -4.65 28.17 16.67
C ASP A 484 -3.21 28.30 17.17
N PHE A 485 -2.71 27.25 17.82
CA PHE A 485 -1.31 27.14 18.20
C PHE A 485 -0.39 27.14 16.98
N TRP A 486 -0.74 26.35 15.95
CA TRP A 486 0.03 26.26 14.72
C TRP A 486 0.09 27.60 14.01
N GLN A 487 -1.03 28.31 13.85
CA GLN A 487 -1.06 29.66 13.29
C GLN A 487 -0.16 30.63 14.06
N ALA A 488 -0.21 30.60 15.40
CA ALA A 488 0.68 31.43 16.21
C ALA A 488 2.17 31.10 16.01
N LEU A 489 2.53 29.83 15.80
CA LEU A 489 3.90 29.42 15.49
C LEU A 489 4.38 29.92 14.13
N LEU A 490 3.50 29.97 13.13
CA LEU A 490 3.84 30.48 11.79
C LEU A 490 4.16 31.98 11.81
N GLU A 491 3.55 32.73 12.72
CA GLU A 491 3.80 34.16 12.90
C GLU A 491 5.06 34.46 13.72
N LEU A 492 5.53 33.49 14.51
CA LEU A 492 6.64 33.66 15.45
C LEU A 492 8.01 33.46 14.76
N ASP A 493 8.98 34.30 15.10
CA ASP A 493 10.34 34.24 14.56
C ASP A 493 11.10 32.97 14.97
N ARG A 494 11.94 32.43 14.07
CA ARG A 494 12.80 31.26 14.36
C ARG A 494 13.68 31.43 15.61
N SER A 495 14.20 32.63 15.89
CA SER A 495 15.02 32.90 17.10
C SER A 495 14.25 32.78 18.42
N LEU A 496 12.92 32.91 18.35
CA LEU A 496 11.99 32.72 19.46
C LEU A 496 11.39 31.32 19.47
N GLY A 497 11.82 30.44 18.56
CA GLY A 497 11.26 29.11 18.42
C GLY A 497 9.95 29.09 17.62
N GLY A 498 9.70 30.04 16.72
CA GLY A 498 8.62 29.96 15.73
C GLY A 498 9.08 29.47 14.36
N MET A 499 8.20 29.51 13.36
CA MET A 499 8.46 28.99 12.00
C MET A 499 8.69 30.10 10.95
N LYS A 500 8.59 31.37 11.34
CA LYS A 500 8.77 32.52 10.45
C LYS A 500 10.25 32.69 10.07
N ASP A 501 10.50 32.79 8.76
CA ASP A 501 11.82 33.06 8.19
C ASP A 501 11.79 34.44 7.49
N ASP A 502 12.65 35.36 7.94
CA ASP A 502 12.74 36.72 7.39
C ASP A 502 13.36 36.77 5.98
N SER A 503 13.83 35.62 5.44
CA SER A 503 14.59 35.55 4.18
C SER A 503 13.91 34.82 3.01
N ALA A 504 12.69 34.28 3.14
CA ALA A 504 12.15 33.34 2.15
C ALA A 504 10.99 33.89 1.29
N GLY A 505 11.32 34.31 0.07
CA GLY A 505 10.45 34.01 -1.06
C GLY A 505 10.60 32.52 -1.42
N SER A 506 9.59 31.70 -1.10
CA SER A 506 9.36 30.35 -1.65
C SER A 506 10.55 29.37 -1.63
N THR A 507 10.92 28.83 -0.46
CA THR A 507 11.89 27.72 -0.40
C THR A 507 11.53 26.70 0.69
N GLY A 508 10.42 26.00 0.50
CA GLY A 508 10.06 24.79 1.26
C GLY A 508 9.23 23.80 0.44
N GLU A 509 9.01 24.11 -0.84
CA GLU A 509 8.28 23.26 -1.78
C GLU A 509 9.17 22.08 -2.18
N LYS A 510 8.65 20.87 -2.03
CA LYS A 510 9.33 19.65 -2.50
C LYS A 510 8.78 19.31 -3.88
N VAL A 511 9.66 19.22 -4.86
CA VAL A 511 9.31 18.72 -6.19
C VAL A 511 10.15 17.48 -6.47
N PHE A 512 9.47 16.38 -6.77
CA PHE A 512 10.11 15.10 -7.07
C PHE A 512 9.25 14.29 -8.04
N ASP A 513 9.84 13.25 -8.62
CA ASP A 513 9.16 12.36 -9.55
C ASP A 513 8.93 11.00 -8.87
N LEU A 514 7.69 10.51 -8.94
CA LEU A 514 7.29 9.15 -8.60
C LEU A 514 6.99 8.36 -9.86
N TYR A 515 7.05 7.03 -9.76
CA TYR A 515 6.76 6.10 -10.82
C TYR A 515 5.73 5.10 -10.34
N HIS A 516 4.65 4.95 -11.10
CA HIS A 516 3.56 4.04 -10.81
C HIS A 516 3.56 2.89 -11.81
N PHE A 517 3.67 1.67 -11.30
CA PHE A 517 3.59 0.43 -12.07
C PHE A 517 2.32 -0.33 -11.70
N ASN A 518 1.44 -0.58 -12.68
CA ASN A 518 0.12 -1.15 -12.41
C ASN A 518 0.07 -2.69 -12.42
N GLY A 519 1.07 -3.37 -13.00
CA GLY A 519 1.15 -4.83 -13.13
C GLY A 519 0.13 -5.49 -14.08
N ILE A 520 -0.97 -4.84 -14.44
CA ILE A 520 -2.07 -5.43 -15.23
C ILE A 520 -1.69 -5.50 -16.71
N ALA A 521 -1.76 -6.68 -17.31
CA ALA A 521 -1.65 -6.84 -18.75
C ALA A 521 -2.94 -6.34 -19.47
N LYS A 522 -3.12 -5.02 -19.65
CA LYS A 522 -4.28 -4.44 -20.35
C LYS A 522 -4.13 -4.59 -21.86
N SER A 523 -5.19 -5.02 -22.56
CA SER A 523 -5.20 -5.10 -24.03
C SER A 523 -5.11 -3.70 -24.66
N VAL A 524 -4.01 -3.42 -25.34
CA VAL A 524 -3.84 -2.19 -26.14
C VAL A 524 -4.24 -2.50 -27.59
N VAL A 525 -5.17 -1.74 -28.14
CA VAL A 525 -5.47 -1.79 -29.58
C VAL A 525 -4.30 -1.14 -30.31
N GLY A 526 -3.52 -1.93 -31.04
CA GLY A 526 -2.35 -1.44 -31.77
C GLY A 526 -2.75 -0.39 -32.81
N GLY A 527 -2.26 0.84 -32.65
CA GLY A 527 -2.47 1.96 -33.58
C GLY A 527 -1.71 1.84 -34.91
N GLY A 528 -1.39 0.64 -35.37
CA GLY A 528 -0.69 0.40 -36.63
C GLY A 528 -1.17 -0.91 -37.24
N GLY A 529 -1.65 -0.87 -38.49
CA GLY A 529 -2.27 -1.99 -39.20
C GLY A 529 -1.34 -3.15 -39.55
N ASN A 530 -0.68 -3.75 -38.57
CA ASN A 530 -0.05 -5.06 -38.66
C ASN A 530 -0.89 -6.08 -37.89
N GLU A 531 -1.03 -7.28 -38.45
CA GLU A 531 -1.85 -8.43 -38.04
C GLU A 531 -1.49 -9.08 -36.68
N ALA A 532 -0.96 -8.31 -35.72
CA ALA A 532 -0.80 -8.76 -34.34
C ALA A 532 -2.05 -8.35 -33.55
N GLY A 533 -2.69 -9.32 -32.88
CA GLY A 533 -3.83 -9.06 -31.98
C GLY A 533 -3.50 -8.07 -30.85
N PRO A 534 -4.49 -7.68 -30.02
CA PRO A 534 -4.26 -6.70 -28.96
C PRO A 534 -3.11 -7.11 -28.04
N PHE A 535 -2.11 -6.24 -27.89
CA PHE A 535 -0.98 -6.50 -26.99
C PHE A 535 -1.40 -6.21 -25.55
N GLN A 536 -1.42 -7.23 -24.71
CA GLN A 536 -1.67 -7.06 -23.27
C GLN A 536 -0.37 -6.65 -22.57
N ARG A 537 -0.28 -5.41 -22.05
CA ARG A 537 0.92 -4.97 -21.32
C ARG A 537 0.61 -4.12 -20.08
N PRO A 538 1.43 -4.22 -19.01
CA PRO A 538 1.43 -3.27 -17.91
C PRO A 538 1.74 -1.85 -18.36
N THR A 539 1.46 -0.89 -17.49
CA THR A 539 1.84 0.51 -17.67
C THR A 539 2.79 0.97 -16.57
N LEU A 540 3.75 1.81 -16.95
CA LEU A 540 4.64 2.53 -16.07
C LEU A 540 4.44 4.03 -16.31
N VAL A 541 3.85 4.72 -15.34
CA VAL A 541 3.54 6.15 -15.45
C VAL A 541 4.44 6.95 -14.54
N LYS A 542 5.10 7.96 -15.09
CA LYS A 542 5.86 8.94 -14.31
C LYS A 542 4.93 10.04 -13.81
N VAL A 543 4.85 10.22 -12.50
CA VAL A 543 4.04 11.22 -11.82
C VAL A 543 4.96 12.25 -11.19
N ARG A 544 4.92 13.47 -11.68
CA ARG A 544 5.59 14.61 -11.04
C ARG A 544 4.74 15.10 -9.87
N VAL A 545 5.34 15.20 -8.71
CA VAL A 545 4.69 15.62 -7.46
C VAL A 545 5.33 16.92 -6.99
N SER A 546 4.49 17.93 -6.73
CA SER A 546 4.86 19.11 -5.95
C SER A 546 4.12 19.08 -4.61
N VAL A 547 4.86 19.27 -3.52
CA VAL A 547 4.32 19.35 -2.17
C VAL A 547 4.64 20.74 -1.63
N PRO A 548 3.64 21.63 -1.50
CA PRO A 548 3.87 22.92 -0.87
C PRO A 548 4.20 22.69 0.61
N PRO A 549 5.01 23.57 1.22
CA PRO A 549 5.31 23.45 2.63
C PRO A 549 4.02 23.51 3.46
N ARG A 550 3.95 22.74 4.55
CA ARG A 550 2.72 22.63 5.37
C ARG A 550 2.26 23.97 5.94
N TRP A 551 3.20 24.91 6.12
CA TRP A 551 2.96 26.28 6.58
C TRP A 551 2.64 27.29 5.48
N ALA A 552 2.56 26.89 4.20
CA ALA A 552 2.12 27.78 3.14
C ALA A 552 0.64 28.15 3.34
N PRO A 553 0.25 29.44 3.24
CA PRO A 553 -1.16 29.85 3.25
C PRO A 553 -2.00 29.05 2.26
N GLU A 554 -3.23 28.66 2.64
CA GLU A 554 -4.12 27.89 1.76
C GLU A 554 -4.43 28.63 0.45
N GLU A 555 -4.50 29.97 0.49
CA GLU A 555 -4.76 30.85 -0.67
C GLU A 555 -3.67 30.79 -1.74
N LEU A 556 -2.42 30.46 -1.40
CA LEU A 556 -1.31 30.30 -2.36
C LEU A 556 -1.30 28.93 -3.05
N VAL A 557 -2.10 27.96 -2.57
CA VAL A 557 -2.17 26.60 -3.12
C VAL A 557 -3.33 26.42 -4.10
N VAL A 558 -4.25 27.38 -4.16
CA VAL A 558 -5.38 27.41 -5.12
C VAL A 558 -5.00 28.21 -6.37
N ALA A 559 -3.90 27.83 -7.02
CA ALA A 559 -3.58 28.28 -8.38
C ALA A 559 -3.74 27.11 -9.37
N GLY A 560 -4.87 26.40 -9.29
CA GLY A 560 -5.35 25.49 -10.32
C GLY A 560 -6.74 25.96 -10.77
N PRO A 561 -7.09 25.87 -12.07
CA PRO A 561 -8.34 26.43 -12.56
C PRO A 561 -9.52 25.70 -11.94
N ARG A 562 -10.30 26.42 -11.12
CA ARG A 562 -11.69 26.03 -10.84
C ARG A 562 -12.41 26.05 -12.18
N GLY A 563 -13.06 24.94 -12.53
CA GLY A 563 -13.97 24.87 -13.66
C GLY A 563 -15.08 25.92 -13.51
N PRO A 564 -15.75 26.32 -14.62
CA PRO A 564 -16.72 27.38 -14.58
C PRO A 564 -18.01 26.85 -13.95
N ASP A 565 -18.23 27.15 -12.68
CA ASP A 565 -19.60 27.24 -12.18
C ASP A 565 -20.17 28.58 -12.61
N VAL A 566 -21.32 28.47 -13.26
CA VAL A 566 -22.10 29.53 -13.86
C VAL A 566 -22.75 30.37 -12.76
N ASP A 567 -22.92 31.66 -13.06
CA ASP A 567 -23.57 32.72 -12.26
C ASP A 567 -22.69 33.45 -11.22
N ASP A 568 -21.99 34.51 -11.66
CA ASP A 568 -22.44 35.87 -11.31
C ASP A 568 -21.72 36.97 -12.12
N LEU A 569 -22.52 37.92 -12.60
CA LEU A 569 -22.11 39.06 -13.40
C LEU A 569 -21.62 40.21 -12.51
N ASN A 570 -20.49 40.82 -12.92
CA ASN A 570 -20.03 42.19 -12.66
C ASN A 570 -19.61 42.55 -11.22
N VAL A 571 -18.31 42.84 -11.02
CA VAL A 571 -17.74 44.21 -10.80
C VAL A 571 -16.21 44.11 -10.65
N ILE A 572 -15.50 44.67 -11.63
CA ILE A 572 -14.25 45.48 -11.59
C ILE A 572 -13.43 45.46 -10.27
N ASP A 573 -12.18 44.96 -10.31
CA ASP A 573 -10.99 45.83 -10.36
C ASP A 573 -9.73 45.03 -10.76
N ASN A 574 -8.92 45.70 -11.57
CA ASN A 574 -7.84 45.15 -12.36
C ASN A 574 -6.56 45.84 -11.90
N SER A 575 -5.99 45.41 -10.76
CA SER A 575 -4.70 45.93 -10.32
C SER A 575 -4.00 44.97 -9.35
N ILE A 576 -3.03 44.20 -9.88
CA ILE A 576 -1.70 43.86 -9.36
C ILE A 576 -1.20 42.69 -10.23
N ARG A 577 -0.74 43.03 -11.44
CA ARG A 577 0.21 42.21 -12.20
C ARG A 577 1.51 43.00 -12.25
N LEU A 578 2.44 42.67 -11.36
CA LEU A 578 3.80 43.15 -11.43
C LEU A 578 4.78 41.97 -11.40
N ALA A 579 5.29 41.70 -12.60
CA ALA A 579 6.61 41.18 -12.92
C ALA A 579 6.95 39.71 -12.59
N LYS A 580 6.73 38.82 -13.57
CA LYS A 580 7.74 37.83 -13.97
C LYS A 580 7.84 37.81 -15.51
N GLY A 581 9.07 37.88 -16.02
CA GLY A 581 9.42 38.13 -17.43
C GLY A 581 9.11 36.95 -18.38
N PRO A 582 9.39 37.13 -19.69
CA PRO A 582 9.00 36.18 -20.72
C PRO A 582 10.05 35.07 -20.83
N THR A 583 9.76 33.90 -20.28
CA THR A 583 10.28 32.55 -20.63
C THR A 583 10.04 31.61 -19.43
N ALA A 584 8.78 31.31 -19.13
CA ALA A 584 8.44 30.15 -18.31
C ALA A 584 7.61 29.22 -19.19
N ALA A 585 8.05 27.96 -19.32
CA ALA A 585 7.21 26.91 -19.88
C ALA A 585 5.87 26.88 -19.13
N PRO A 586 4.75 26.49 -19.79
CA PRO A 586 3.47 26.38 -19.09
C PRO A 586 3.63 25.47 -17.86
N GLU A 587 3.22 25.96 -16.69
CA GLU A 587 3.20 25.13 -15.47
C GLU A 587 2.33 23.89 -15.73
N PRO A 588 2.79 22.68 -15.35
CA PRO A 588 2.03 21.47 -15.59
C PRO A 588 0.69 21.56 -14.85
N VAL A 589 -0.40 21.36 -15.57
CA VAL A 589 -1.76 21.44 -15.03
C VAL A 589 -1.92 20.38 -13.94
N ALA A 590 -2.35 20.80 -12.74
CA ALA A 590 -2.67 19.89 -11.66
C ALA A 590 -3.74 18.89 -12.10
N GLN A 591 -3.43 17.60 -12.00
CA GLN A 591 -4.34 16.51 -12.34
C GLN A 591 -4.77 15.75 -11.08
N HIS A 592 -5.95 15.13 -11.15
CA HIS A 592 -6.58 14.40 -10.05
C HIS A 592 -6.86 12.95 -10.45
N GLY A 593 -6.74 12.04 -9.49
CA GLY A 593 -7.12 10.64 -9.65
C GLY A 593 -6.90 9.84 -8.36
N PRO A 594 -7.40 8.59 -8.28
CA PRO A 594 -7.32 7.78 -7.06
C PRO A 594 -5.89 7.58 -6.53
N LEU A 595 -4.89 7.50 -7.42
CA LEU A 595 -3.48 7.44 -7.00
C LEU A 595 -3.03 8.72 -6.30
N VAL A 596 -3.49 9.89 -6.77
CA VAL A 596 -3.17 11.19 -6.16
C VAL A 596 -3.72 11.26 -4.74
N ASP A 597 -4.90 10.69 -4.50
CA ASP A 597 -5.48 10.64 -3.16
C ASP A 597 -4.64 9.77 -2.21
N CYS A 598 -4.10 8.65 -2.70
CA CYS A 598 -3.12 7.85 -1.96
C CYS A 598 -1.83 8.62 -1.67
N ILE A 599 -1.27 9.33 -2.67
CA ILE A 599 -0.05 10.15 -2.51
C ILE A 599 -0.27 11.22 -1.43
N ARG A 600 -1.46 11.84 -1.40
CA ARG A 600 -1.80 12.87 -0.40
C ARG A 600 -1.86 12.36 1.02
N THR A 601 -2.07 11.06 1.25
CA THR A 601 -2.03 10.51 2.62
C THR A 601 -0.61 10.43 3.17
N ARG A 602 0.42 10.39 2.29
CA ARG A 602 1.85 10.47 2.65
C ARG A 602 2.40 11.89 2.61
N TRP A 603 2.04 12.65 1.58
CA TRP A 603 2.43 14.04 1.38
C TRP A 603 1.18 14.92 1.31
N PRO A 604 0.71 15.43 2.46
CA PRO A 604 -0.46 16.31 2.49
C PRO A 604 -0.29 17.48 1.54
N ARG A 605 -1.38 17.86 0.85
CA ARG A 605 -1.42 18.96 -0.13
C ARG A 605 -0.62 18.73 -1.41
N ALA A 606 -0.15 17.51 -1.66
CA ALA A 606 0.51 17.17 -2.92
C ALA A 606 -0.37 17.50 -4.14
N VAL A 607 0.27 18.12 -5.13
CA VAL A 607 -0.23 18.38 -6.48
C VAL A 607 0.54 17.48 -7.43
N CYS A 608 -0.19 16.73 -8.25
CA CYS A 608 0.40 15.75 -9.16
C CYS A 608 0.13 16.12 -10.62
N SER A 609 1.06 15.76 -11.49
CA SER A 609 0.91 15.86 -12.96
C SER A 609 1.64 14.70 -13.63
N TRP A 610 1.13 14.20 -14.75
CA TRP A 610 1.72 13.14 -15.56
C TRP A 610 1.46 13.39 -17.05
N GLU A 611 2.22 12.70 -17.90
CA GLU A 611 2.02 12.71 -19.34
C GLU A 611 1.40 11.40 -19.81
N GLY A 612 0.50 11.47 -20.80
CA GLY A 612 -0.19 10.29 -21.34
C GLY A 612 -1.38 9.85 -20.48
N ASP A 613 -1.63 8.54 -20.48
CA ASP A 613 -2.77 7.93 -19.79
C ASP A 613 -2.68 8.09 -18.27
N ALA A 614 -3.84 8.23 -17.64
CA ALA A 614 -3.92 8.35 -16.19
C ALA A 614 -3.43 7.07 -15.48
N PRO A 615 -2.65 7.20 -14.39
CA PRO A 615 -2.25 6.05 -13.59
C PRO A 615 -3.49 5.40 -12.96
N SER A 616 -3.74 4.13 -13.29
CA SER A 616 -4.91 3.36 -12.83
C SER A 616 -4.49 2.37 -11.75
N ILE A 617 -5.07 2.56 -10.57
CA ILE A 617 -4.98 1.64 -9.42
C ILE A 617 -6.27 0.84 -9.21
N VAL A 618 -7.28 1.10 -10.05
CA VAL A 618 -8.59 0.43 -10.10
C VAL A 618 -8.72 -0.26 -11.43
#